data_AF-A0A524GKL5-F1
#
_entry.id   AF-A0A524GKL5-F1
#
_cell.length_a   1.000
_cell.length_b   1.000
_cell.length_c   1.000
_cell.angle_alpha   90.00
_cell.angle_beta   90.00
_cell.angle_gamma   90.00
#
_symmetry.space_group_name_H-M   'P 1'
#
loop_
_entity.id
_entity.type
_entity.pdbx_description
1 polymer ?
#
loop_
_entity_poly.entity_id
_entity_poly.type
_entity_poly.pdbx_seq_one_letter_code
_entity_poly.pdbx_strand_id
1 'polypeptide(L)' 'MADIYSQKPWLKFYDSHVPQSLEYPEKSYTEVFREAAELVPDRVAVYYMGKGITFRELDILSNR' A
#
# COMPACT_ATOMS: atom_id res chain seq x y z
N MET A 1 18.39 -1.87 -26.99
CA MET A 1 18.91 -2.96 -26.14
C MET A 1 17.92 -3.17 -25.01
N ALA A 2 17.49 -4.41 -24.75
CA ALA A 2 16.62 -4.70 -23.62
C ALA A 2 17.44 -4.56 -22.33
N ASP A 3 17.06 -3.61 -21.49
CA ASP A 3 17.69 -3.36 -20.21
C ASP A 3 17.44 -4.52 -19.21
N ILE A 4 18.36 -4.73 -18.26
CA ILE A 4 18.31 -5.83 -17.29
C ILE A 4 17.02 -5.78 -16.44
N TYR A 5 16.48 -4.59 -16.16
CA TYR A 5 15.23 -4.44 -15.40
C TYR A 5 14.00 -4.84 -16.22
N SER A 6 14.02 -4.63 -17.54
CA SER A 6 12.92 -5.04 -18.42
C SER A 6 12.78 -6.56 -18.53
N GLN A 7 13.84 -7.32 -18.25
CA GLN A 7 13.84 -8.79 -18.24
C GLN A 7 13.27 -9.41 -16.96
N LYS A 8 13.04 -8.59 -15.92
CA LYS A 8 12.52 -9.02 -14.61
C LYS A 8 13.18 -10.31 -14.06
N PRO A 9 14.52 -10.38 -13.97
CA PRO A 9 15.26 -11.60 -13.62
C PRO A 9 14.92 -12.18 -12.23
N TRP A 10 14.29 -11.39 -11.36
CA TRP A 10 13.82 -11.82 -10.04
C TRP A 10 12.62 -12.78 -10.09
N LEU A 11 11.83 -12.79 -11.18
CA LEU A 11 10.65 -13.66 -11.28
C LEU A 11 10.98 -15.15 -11.21
N LYS A 12 12.21 -15.55 -11.55
CA LYS A 12 12.67 -16.95 -11.43
C LYS A 12 12.81 -17.43 -9.98
N PHE A 13 12.81 -16.50 -9.03
CA PHE A 13 12.90 -16.79 -7.59
C PHE A 13 11.55 -16.68 -6.89
N TYR A 14 10.46 -16.40 -7.62
CA TYR A 14 9.12 -16.43 -7.05
C TYR A 14 8.72 -17.88 -6.79
N ASP A 15 8.01 -18.11 -5.69
CA ASP A 15 7.39 -19.41 -5.43
C ASP A 15 6.39 -19.76 -6.54
N SER A 16 6.23 -21.04 -6.85
CA SER A 16 5.42 -21.50 -7.98
C SER A 16 3.94 -21.08 -7.92
N HIS A 17 3.44 -20.77 -6.74
CA HIS A 17 2.05 -20.35 -6.52
C HIS A 17 1.87 -18.82 -6.55
N VAL A 18 2.96 -18.05 -6.61
CA VAL A 18 2.91 -16.58 -6.63
C VAL A 18 2.80 -16.10 -8.07
N PRO A 19 1.73 -15.37 -8.45
CA PRO A 19 1.58 -14.86 -9.80
C PRO A 19 2.63 -13.78 -10.12
N GLN A 20 3.11 -13.78 -11.36
CA GLN A 20 4.11 -12.81 -11.84
C GLN A 20 3.53 -11.40 -12.10
N SER A 21 2.21 -11.31 -12.20
CA SER A 21 1.46 -10.07 -12.38
C SER A 21 0.13 -10.16 -11.64
N LEU A 22 -0.34 -9.02 -11.15
CA LEU A 22 -1.66 -8.85 -10.57
C LEU A 22 -2.42 -7.80 -11.38
N GLU A 23 -3.74 -7.86 -11.33
CA GLU A 23 -4.58 -6.74 -11.73
C GLU A 23 -4.62 -5.76 -10.57
N TYR A 24 -4.12 -4.55 -10.81
CA TYR A 24 -4.13 -3.48 -9.81
C TYR A 24 -5.29 -2.54 -10.10
N PRO A 25 -5.97 -2.03 -9.06
CA PRO A 25 -6.99 -1.00 -9.27
C PRO A 25 -6.35 0.26 -9.85
N GLU A 26 -7.09 0.98 -10.71
CA GLU A 26 -6.72 2.31 -11.20
C GLU A 26 -6.96 3.38 -10.12
N LYS A 27 -6.28 3.21 -8.98
CA LYS A 27 -6.33 4.13 -7.83
C LYS A 27 -4.91 4.42 -7.36
N SER A 28 -4.68 5.66 -6.97
CA SER A 28 -3.47 6.04 -6.25
C SER A 28 -3.47 5.44 -4.83
N TYR A 29 -2.29 5.32 -4.23
CA TYR A 29 -2.17 4.89 -2.84
C TYR A 29 -2.91 5.82 -1.88
N THR A 30 -2.99 7.12 -2.19
CA THR A 30 -3.71 8.10 -1.36
C THR A 30 -5.22 7.92 -1.47
N GLU A 31 -5.76 7.54 -2.63
CA GLU A 31 -7.18 7.18 -2.78
C GLU A 31 -7.53 5.93 -1.98
N VAL A 32 -6.72 4.86 -2.09
CA VAL A 32 -6.91 3.63 -1.32
C VAL A 32 -6.84 3.91 0.19
N PHE A 33 -5.92 4.78 0.62
CA PHE A 33 -5.82 5.18 2.02
C PHE A 33 -7.05 5.98 2.48
N ARG A 34 -7.52 6.94 1.67
CA ARG A 34 -8.70 7.74 2.00
C ARG A 34 -9.95 6.88 2.16
N GLU A 35 -10.14 5.89 1.29
CA GLU A 35 -11.23 4.91 1.43
C GLU A 35 -11.16 4.14 2.75
N ALA A 36 -9.96 3.72 3.17
CA ALA A 36 -9.78 3.09 4.48
C ALA A 36 -10.11 4.04 5.64
N ALA A 37 -9.73 5.32 5.52
CA ALA A 37 -10.04 6.34 6.51
C ALA A 37 -11.53 6.66 6.62
N GLU A 38 -12.29 6.50 5.54
CA GLU A 38 -13.75 6.63 5.53
C GLU A 38 -14.46 5.38 6.08
N LEU A 39 -13.97 4.17 5.74
CA LEU A 39 -14.60 2.90 6.11
C LEU A 39 -14.38 2.52 7.57
N VAL A 40 -13.17 2.74 8.10
CA VAL A 40 -12.78 2.34 9.47
C VAL A 40 -12.03 3.46 10.21
N PRO A 41 -12.64 4.66 10.33
CA PRO A 41 -11.95 5.87 10.77
C PRO A 41 -11.33 5.74 12.17
N ASP A 42 -11.99 5.01 13.07
CA ASP A 42 -11.59 4.91 14.49
C ASP A 42 -10.67 3.71 14.76
N ARG A 43 -10.35 2.91 13.73
CA ARG A 43 -9.34 1.85 13.83
C ARG A 43 -7.94 2.45 13.87
N VAL A 44 -7.07 1.93 14.73
CA VAL A 44 -5.66 2.32 14.78
C VAL A 44 -4.96 1.92 13.47
N ALA A 45 -4.44 2.91 12.75
CA ALA A 45 -3.69 2.74 11.52
C ALA A 45 -2.20 2.47 11.79
N VAL A 46 -1.63 3.18 12.76
CA VAL A 46 -0.22 3.07 13.13
C VAL A 46 -0.03 3.31 14.62
N TYR A 47 0.91 2.58 15.22
CA TYR A 47 1.43 2.89 16.56
C TYR A 47 2.74 3.63 16.42
N TYR A 48 2.80 4.85 16.92
CA TYR A 48 4.01 5.67 16.97
C TYR A 48 4.37 5.97 18.42
N MET A 49 5.53 5.51 18.86
CA MET A 49 6.02 5.70 20.23
C MET A 49 5.00 5.26 21.31
N GLY A 50 4.33 4.11 21.08
CA GLY A 50 3.31 3.59 22.00
C GLY A 50 1.95 4.30 21.94
N LYS A 51 1.83 5.39 21.17
CA LYS A 51 0.54 6.04 20.89
C LYS A 51 -0.08 5.44 19.63
N GLY A 52 -1.31 4.96 19.75
CA GLY A 52 -2.13 4.62 18.58
C GLY A 52 -2.62 5.89 17.88
N ILE A 53 -2.46 5.93 16.56
CA ILE A 53 -3.01 6.96 15.68
C ILE A 53 -4.04 6.27 14.79
N THR A 54 -5.28 6.71 14.87
CA THR A 54 -6.40 6.20 14.08
C THR A 54 -6.28 6.62 12.61
N PHE A 55 -6.98 5.92 11.71
CA PHE A 55 -7.01 6.33 10.30
C PHE A 55 -7.51 7.77 10.12
N ARG A 56 -8.53 8.17 10.88
CA ARG A 56 -9.05 9.55 10.90
C ARG A 56 -7.97 10.57 11.31
N GLU A 57 -7.28 10.31 12.42
CA GLU A 57 -6.23 11.20 12.91
C GLU A 57 -5.08 11.30 11.92
N LEU A 58 -4.67 10.16 11.34
CA LEU A 58 -3.59 10.12 10.37
C LEU A 58 -3.93 10.90 9.10
N ASP A 59 -5.15 10.76 8.57
CA ASP A 59 -5.62 11.52 7.41
C ASP A 59 -5.62 13.04 7.69
N ILE A 60 -6.11 13.46 8.86
CA ILE A 60 -6.08 14.88 9.25
C ILE A 60 -4.63 15.38 9.37
N LEU A 61 -3.71 14.58 9.91
CA LEU A 61 -2.30 14.98 10.08
C LEU A 61 -1.55 15.06 8.76
N SER A 62 -1.82 14.17 7.80
CA SER A 62 -1.12 14.13 6.51
C SER A 62 -1.57 15.21 5.53
N ASN A 63 -2.77 15.76 5.69
CA ASN A 63 -3.33 16.80 4.81
C ASN A 63 -3.12 18.24 5.35
N ARG A 64 -2.25 18.41 6.36
CA ARG A 64 -1.83 19.72 6.88
C ARG A 64 -0.57 20.20 6.17
#